data_AF-A0A2R7RC83-F1
#
_entry.id   AF-A0A2R7RC83-F1
#
_cell.length_a   1.000
_cell.length_b   1.000
_cell.length_c   1.000
_cell.angle_alpha   90.00
_cell.angle_beta   90.00
_cell.angle_gamma   90.00
#
_symmetry.space_group_name_H-M   'P 1'
#
loop_
_entity.id
_entity.type
_entity.pdbx_description
1 polymer ?
#
loop_
_entity_poly.entity_id
_entity_poly.type
_entity_poly.pdbx_seq_one_letter_code
_entity_poly.pdbx_strand_id
1 'polypeptide(L)'
;MAHLAEVDQQHTVIMVQVENEVGLLGVGRDRSAAAQASWESPVPVPLRKALANNADAFDPVVAEVLRPVIASEASWAQHFGDGNAVADETFMAWAFATYVGGLAAAGKEILELPAFANAWLGPQHGQDLPGNYPSGGPTAKMLPVWRTAAPAIDLLAPDIYVSNSADVMAQYASSENPLFIPEARFRAGDAFLAIGRFGGLGYQVFGLEDGREGNQFGQACRAILALTKEIVDAQRDSRIFGFALEQDEDSVMTTLGGASITVRNSAKLYGAMLLDAGVILPPPSELPGETEGAAHGHTPGDGRPFGLILETGPLEFLVIGQGALFDFRKEDSELEIDSVLELRLTVEGWKDGRLLNGDERLQVLQGDNISAARIKLLEFV
;
A
#
# COMPACT_ATOMS: atom_id res chain seq x y z
N MET A 1 -5.34 -0.75 27.37
CA MET A 1 -4.45 -1.92 27.51
C MET A 1 -4.79 -2.81 28.70
N ALA A 2 -4.83 -2.32 29.95
CA ALA A 2 -5.15 -3.17 31.12
C ALA A 2 -6.44 -3.99 30.99
N HIS A 3 -7.51 -3.38 30.46
CA HIS A 3 -8.75 -4.11 30.21
C HIS A 3 -8.58 -5.25 29.20
N LEU A 4 -7.88 -5.02 28.08
CA LEU A 4 -7.59 -6.06 27.08
C LEU A 4 -6.75 -7.19 27.70
N ALA A 5 -5.75 -6.86 28.52
CA ALA A 5 -4.92 -7.83 29.21
C ALA A 5 -5.72 -8.73 30.16
N GLU A 6 -6.81 -8.22 30.73
CA GLU A 6 -7.72 -8.97 31.59
C GLU A 6 -8.66 -9.87 30.76
N VAL A 7 -9.31 -9.31 29.74
CA VAL A 7 -10.46 -9.95 29.09
C VAL A 7 -10.18 -10.64 27.76
N ASP A 8 -9.12 -10.26 27.03
CA ASP A 8 -8.86 -10.72 25.66
C ASP A 8 -7.69 -11.72 25.59
N GLN A 9 -7.82 -12.83 26.32
CA GLN A 9 -6.80 -13.91 26.35
C GLN A 9 -6.64 -14.63 24.99
N GLN A 10 -7.55 -14.39 24.04
CA GLN A 10 -7.54 -15.01 22.71
C GLN A 10 -6.88 -14.12 21.65
N HIS A 11 -6.48 -12.89 22.00
CA HIS A 11 -5.95 -11.91 21.07
C HIS A 11 -6.93 -11.63 19.92
N THR A 12 -8.20 -11.39 20.26
CA THR A 12 -9.20 -10.87 19.31
C THR A 12 -8.75 -9.52 18.77
N VAL A 13 -8.18 -8.67 19.63
CA VAL A 13 -7.44 -7.47 19.24
C VAL A 13 -6.00 -7.86 18.93
N ILE A 14 -5.63 -7.78 17.66
CA ILE A 14 -4.29 -8.17 17.17
C ILE A 14 -3.32 -7.00 17.02
N MET A 15 -3.82 -5.76 16.98
CA MET A 15 -3.04 -4.54 16.79
C MET A 15 -3.85 -3.32 17.27
N VAL A 16 -3.16 -2.25 17.68
CA VAL A 16 -3.78 -1.01 18.17
C VAL A 16 -3.26 0.20 17.40
N GLN A 17 -4.17 1.02 16.86
CA GLN A 17 -3.81 2.35 16.37
C GLN A 17 -3.63 3.29 17.57
N VAL A 18 -2.54 4.06 17.60
CA VAL A 18 -2.28 5.05 18.64
C VAL A 18 -2.53 6.44 18.05
N GLU A 19 -3.59 7.08 18.54
CA GLU A 19 -4.18 8.31 17.98
C GLU A 19 -4.75 8.11 16.55
N ASN A 20 -5.24 9.18 15.93
CA ASN A 20 -5.75 9.17 14.56
C ASN A 20 -5.34 10.44 13.81
N GLU A 21 -4.67 10.28 12.66
CA GLU A 21 -4.28 11.36 11.74
C GLU A 21 -3.68 12.60 12.46
N VAL A 22 -2.68 12.36 13.32
CA VAL A 22 -2.09 13.45 14.09
C VAL A 22 -1.37 14.48 13.22
N GLY A 23 -1.39 15.73 13.64
CA GLY A 23 -0.70 16.84 13.00
C GLY A 23 -1.41 18.18 13.22
N LEU A 24 -0.79 19.27 12.79
CA LEU A 24 -1.37 20.61 12.85
C LEU A 24 -1.88 21.07 11.49
N LEU A 25 -3.13 21.53 11.45
CA LEU A 25 -3.73 22.20 10.30
C LEU A 25 -3.73 23.73 10.50
N GLY A 26 -3.62 24.48 9.40
CA GLY A 26 -3.62 25.94 9.35
C GLY A 26 -2.27 26.59 9.65
N VAL A 27 -1.35 25.91 10.33
CA VAL A 27 0.01 26.37 10.64
C VAL A 27 1.01 25.21 10.62
N GLY A 28 2.28 25.50 10.30
CA GLY A 28 3.35 24.50 10.28
C GLY A 28 3.95 24.17 11.65
N ARG A 29 3.72 24.98 12.69
CA ARG A 29 4.27 24.75 14.03
C ARG A 29 3.43 25.41 15.11
N ASP A 30 3.33 24.76 16.28
CA ASP A 30 2.82 25.40 17.49
C ASP A 30 3.75 26.54 17.94
N ARG A 31 3.17 27.73 18.11
CA ARG A 31 3.86 28.95 18.56
C ARG A 31 3.45 29.37 19.98
N SER A 32 2.83 28.45 20.74
CA SER A 32 2.59 28.64 22.17
C SER A 32 3.91 28.89 22.93
N ALA A 33 3.82 29.49 24.12
CA ALA A 33 5.01 29.75 24.93
C ALA A 33 5.80 28.47 25.27
N ALA A 34 5.12 27.33 25.45
CA ALA A 34 5.75 26.05 25.72
C ALA A 34 6.49 25.49 24.48
N ALA A 35 5.86 25.56 23.31
CA ALA A 35 6.50 25.15 22.06
C ALA A 35 7.68 26.07 21.69
N GLN A 36 7.54 27.38 21.93
CA GLN A 36 8.60 28.35 21.69
C GLN A 36 9.82 28.09 22.59
N ALA A 37 9.62 27.78 23.87
CA ALA A 37 10.72 27.40 24.76
C ALA A 37 11.45 26.12 24.28
N SER A 38 10.71 25.17 23.70
CA SER A 38 11.29 23.96 23.10
C SER A 38 12.01 24.25 21.78
N TRP A 39 11.51 25.18 20.96
CA TRP A 39 12.17 25.65 19.74
C TRP A 39 13.49 26.38 20.04
N GLU A 40 13.56 27.08 21.18
CA GLU A 40 14.78 27.74 21.67
C GLU A 40 15.75 26.77 22.38
N SER A 41 15.40 25.48 22.48
CA SER A 41 16.26 24.43 23.02
C SER A 41 17.04 23.70 21.91
N PRO A 42 18.18 23.07 22.24
CA PRO A 42 18.98 22.28 21.29
C PRO A 42 18.17 21.24 20.52
N VAL A 43 18.53 21.02 19.24
CA VAL A 43 17.95 19.94 18.45
C VAL A 43 18.25 18.57 19.12
N PRO A 44 17.24 17.68 19.28
CA PRO A 44 17.41 16.42 20.00
C PRO A 44 18.58 15.58 19.48
N VAL A 45 19.41 15.09 20.41
CA VAL A 45 20.59 14.26 20.09
C VAL A 45 20.24 13.01 19.28
N PRO A 46 19.14 12.27 19.54
CA PRO A 46 18.81 11.10 18.73
C PRO A 46 18.52 11.46 17.27
N LEU A 47 17.80 12.57 17.00
CA LEU A 47 17.55 13.05 15.64
C LEU A 47 18.86 13.43 14.94
N ARG A 48 19.74 14.18 15.62
CA ARG A 48 21.07 14.54 15.11
C ARG A 48 21.88 13.31 14.72
N LYS A 49 21.89 12.29 15.58
CA LYS A 49 22.61 11.02 15.34
C LYS A 49 22.00 10.20 14.21
N ALA A 50 20.67 10.11 14.15
CA ALA A 50 19.99 9.41 13.07
C ALA A 50 20.35 10.00 11.70
N LEU A 51 20.30 11.33 11.58
CA LEU A 51 20.69 12.04 10.37
C LEU A 51 22.19 11.87 10.04
N ALA A 52 23.07 11.92 11.05
CA ALA A 52 24.51 11.74 10.85
C ALA A 52 24.89 10.33 10.38
N ASN A 53 24.15 9.31 10.87
CA ASN A 53 24.44 7.91 10.58
C ASN A 53 23.89 7.46 9.21
N ASN A 54 22.75 8.01 8.79
CA ASN A 54 22.10 7.61 7.54
C ASN A 54 21.26 8.75 6.95
N ALA A 55 21.92 9.76 6.36
CA ALA A 55 21.24 10.88 5.72
C ALA A 55 20.39 10.45 4.51
N ASP A 56 20.80 9.38 3.81
CA ASP A 56 20.10 8.87 2.62
C ASP A 56 18.75 8.21 2.95
N ALA A 57 18.52 7.85 4.23
CA ALA A 57 17.20 7.40 4.68
C ALA A 57 16.20 8.55 4.84
N PHE A 58 16.67 9.80 4.92
CA PHE A 58 15.81 10.99 4.99
C PHE A 58 15.40 11.46 3.60
N ASP A 59 14.24 12.11 3.52
CA ASP A 59 13.89 12.86 2.32
C ASP A 59 15.03 13.85 1.99
N PRO A 60 15.48 13.94 0.72
CA PRO A 60 16.65 14.75 0.37
C PRO A 60 16.55 16.22 0.80
N VAL A 61 15.36 16.82 0.75
CA VAL A 61 15.13 18.21 1.15
C VAL A 61 15.22 18.33 2.68
N VAL A 62 14.64 17.37 3.41
CA VAL A 62 14.74 17.33 4.88
C VAL A 62 16.19 17.16 5.31
N ALA A 63 16.93 16.23 4.69
CA ALA A 63 18.33 15.99 4.99
C ALA A 63 19.20 17.23 4.74
N GLU A 64 18.99 17.90 3.61
CA GLU A 64 19.72 19.12 3.25
C GLU A 64 19.48 20.23 4.26
N VAL A 65 18.21 20.51 4.59
CA VAL A 65 17.82 21.57 5.53
C VAL A 65 18.39 21.27 6.92
N LEU A 66 18.27 20.04 7.41
CA LEU A 66 18.69 19.67 8.76
C LEU A 66 20.20 19.45 8.89
N ARG A 67 20.96 19.31 7.80
CA ARG A 67 22.41 19.04 7.81
C ARG A 67 23.23 19.86 8.82
N PRO A 68 22.99 21.18 9.03
CA PRO A 68 23.74 21.96 10.01
C PRO A 68 23.64 21.47 11.46
N VAL A 69 22.57 20.74 11.82
CA VAL A 69 22.32 20.27 13.20
C VAL A 69 23.24 19.11 13.60
N ILE A 70 23.87 18.43 12.62
CA ILE A 70 24.76 17.30 12.88
C ILE A 70 25.98 17.75 13.69
N ALA A 71 26.57 18.89 13.33
CA ALA A 71 27.85 19.38 13.85
C ALA A 71 27.70 20.42 14.97
N SER A 72 26.48 20.72 15.42
CA SER A 72 26.18 21.82 16.32
C SER A 72 25.14 21.42 17.37
N GLU A 73 25.27 21.98 18.57
CA GLU A 73 24.31 21.80 19.67
C GLU A 73 23.41 23.04 19.85
N ALA A 74 23.39 23.92 18.85
CA ALA A 74 22.54 25.09 18.86
C ALA A 74 21.05 24.69 18.78
N SER A 75 20.21 25.64 19.19
CA SER A 75 18.75 25.47 19.17
C SER A 75 18.17 25.44 17.76
N TRP A 76 16.93 24.96 17.64
CA TRP A 76 16.18 25.07 16.39
C TRP A 76 16.10 26.52 15.92
N ALA A 77 15.80 27.45 16.84
CA ALA A 77 15.76 28.89 16.56
C ALA A 77 17.09 29.44 16.02
N GLN A 78 18.22 29.02 16.57
CA GLN A 78 19.54 29.46 16.10
C GLN A 78 19.91 28.88 14.73
N HIS A 79 19.46 27.66 14.43
CA HIS A 79 19.71 27.00 13.15
C HIS A 79 18.81 27.53 12.02
N PHE A 80 17.53 27.73 12.33
CA PHE A 80 16.49 27.88 11.30
C PHE A 80 15.72 29.18 11.38
N GLY A 81 15.82 29.93 12.49
CA GLY A 81 15.06 31.14 12.71
C GLY A 81 13.55 30.88 12.72
N ASP A 82 12.79 31.80 12.14
CA ASP A 82 11.38 31.64 11.83
C ASP A 82 11.19 31.51 10.32
N GLY A 83 10.19 30.75 9.88
CA GLY A 83 9.76 30.69 8.47
C GLY A 83 10.42 29.60 7.63
N ASN A 84 11.22 28.72 8.25
CA ASN A 84 11.68 27.50 7.59
C ASN A 84 10.63 26.39 7.74
N ALA A 85 9.81 26.20 6.72
CA ALA A 85 8.69 25.26 6.75
C ALA A 85 9.12 23.80 7.04
N VAL A 86 10.26 23.37 6.51
CA VAL A 86 10.78 22.00 6.72
C VAL A 86 11.23 21.82 8.17
N ALA A 87 11.90 22.82 8.75
CA ALA A 87 12.31 22.77 10.15
C ALA A 87 11.10 22.86 11.10
N ASP A 88 10.12 23.70 10.78
CA ASP A 88 8.85 23.81 11.51
C ASP A 88 8.13 22.45 11.55
N GLU A 89 7.97 21.80 10.39
CA GLU A 89 7.35 20.47 10.30
C GLU A 89 8.16 19.39 11.01
N THR A 90 9.49 19.37 10.84
CA THR A 90 10.36 18.39 11.52
C THR A 90 10.26 18.51 13.04
N PHE A 91 10.21 19.73 13.57
CA PHE A 91 10.03 19.97 14.99
C PHE A 91 8.68 19.46 15.49
N MET A 92 7.61 19.69 14.73
CA MET A 92 6.30 19.15 15.08
C MET A 92 6.26 17.63 14.96
N ALA A 93 6.87 17.04 13.94
CA ALA A 93 6.98 15.60 13.76
C ALA A 93 7.69 14.95 14.95
N TRP A 94 8.79 15.55 15.41
CA TRP A 94 9.48 15.10 16.61
C TRP A 94 8.57 15.15 17.85
N ALA A 95 7.83 16.24 18.05
CA ALA A 95 6.94 16.41 19.19
C ALA A 95 5.77 15.40 19.19
N PHE A 96 5.08 15.23 18.05
CA PHE A 96 3.99 14.25 17.92
C PHE A 96 4.51 12.83 18.06
N ALA A 97 5.60 12.47 17.38
CA ALA A 97 6.16 11.14 17.43
C ALA A 97 6.63 10.77 18.85
N THR A 98 7.29 11.66 19.57
CA THR A 98 7.70 11.38 20.96
C THR A 98 6.51 11.19 21.89
N TYR A 99 5.43 11.96 21.71
CA TYR A 99 4.19 11.80 22.48
C TYR A 99 3.50 10.46 22.17
N VAL A 100 3.22 10.20 20.89
CA VAL A 100 2.54 8.99 20.41
C VAL A 100 3.36 7.73 20.73
N GLY A 101 4.67 7.79 20.53
CA GLY A 101 5.61 6.72 20.90
C GLY A 101 5.65 6.45 22.40
N GLY A 102 5.54 7.51 23.23
CA GLY A 102 5.40 7.37 24.68
C GLY A 102 4.11 6.67 25.09
N LEU A 103 2.98 6.97 24.44
CA LEU A 103 1.71 6.28 24.66
C LEU A 103 1.79 4.81 24.27
N ALA A 104 2.40 4.51 23.12
CA ALA A 104 2.61 3.14 22.66
C ALA A 104 3.50 2.35 23.64
N ALA A 105 4.60 2.94 24.09
CA ALA A 105 5.50 2.32 25.07
C ALA A 105 4.78 2.00 26.39
N ALA A 106 4.05 2.97 26.95
CA ALA A 106 3.27 2.76 28.17
C ALA A 106 2.17 1.69 28.00
N GLY A 107 1.56 1.61 26.81
CA GLY A 107 0.60 0.57 26.47
C GLY A 107 1.24 -0.83 26.43
N LYS A 108 2.39 -0.95 25.77
CA LYS A 108 3.14 -2.20 25.62
C LYS A 108 3.70 -2.73 26.94
N GLU A 109 4.00 -1.88 27.92
CA GLU A 109 4.37 -2.31 29.29
C GLU A 109 3.26 -3.14 29.97
N ILE A 110 2.00 -2.96 29.57
CA ILE A 110 0.85 -3.67 30.12
C ILE A 110 0.50 -4.90 29.27
N LEU A 111 0.43 -4.72 27.95
CA LEU A 111 0.13 -5.78 27.00
C LEU A 111 0.82 -5.44 25.67
N GLU A 112 1.77 -6.27 25.27
CA GLU A 112 2.69 -6.04 24.15
C GLU A 112 2.03 -6.34 22.79
N LEU A 113 0.92 -5.65 22.47
CA LEU A 113 0.33 -5.70 21.13
C LEU A 113 1.14 -4.85 20.14
N PRO A 114 1.17 -5.23 18.85
CA PRO A 114 1.58 -4.34 17.78
C PRO A 114 0.83 -3.00 17.84
N ALA A 115 1.53 -1.91 17.61
CA ALA A 115 1.03 -0.55 17.65
C ALA A 115 1.41 0.20 16.37
N PHE A 116 0.49 0.99 15.83
CA PHE A 116 0.73 1.78 14.63
C PHE A 116 0.19 3.21 14.75
N ALA A 117 0.72 4.12 13.93
CA ALA A 117 0.17 5.45 13.74
C ALA A 117 -0.18 5.62 12.26
N ASN A 118 -1.41 6.08 11.98
CA ASN A 118 -1.85 6.36 10.62
C ASN A 118 -1.46 7.76 10.16
N ALA A 119 -1.37 7.94 8.85
CA ALA A 119 -0.90 9.15 8.21
C ALA A 119 -1.95 9.67 7.24
N TRP A 120 -2.54 10.82 7.58
CA TRP A 120 -3.09 11.71 6.58
C TRP A 120 -1.93 12.15 5.67
N LEU A 121 -1.98 11.72 4.41
CA LEU A 121 -0.97 12.01 3.40
C LEU A 121 -0.75 13.51 3.18
N GLY A 122 0.51 13.90 3.01
CA GLY A 122 0.89 15.24 2.57
C GLY A 122 2.37 15.29 2.14
N PRO A 123 2.76 16.31 1.35
CA PRO A 123 1.90 17.26 0.62
C PRO A 123 1.12 16.60 -0.52
N GLN A 124 -0.10 17.09 -0.79
CA GLN A 124 -0.90 16.75 -1.98
C GLN A 124 -1.02 17.96 -2.93
N HIS A 125 -1.54 17.78 -4.14
CA HIS A 125 -1.71 18.87 -5.10
C HIS A 125 -2.50 20.05 -4.51
N GLY A 126 -1.89 21.23 -4.42
CA GLY A 126 -2.46 22.43 -3.81
C GLY A 126 -2.26 22.54 -2.29
N GLN A 127 -1.53 21.60 -1.67
CA GLN A 127 -1.18 21.58 -0.25
C GLN A 127 0.34 21.67 -0.07
N ASP A 128 0.97 22.72 -0.62
CA ASP A 128 2.44 22.78 -0.72
C ASP A 128 3.17 23.00 0.61
N LEU A 129 2.49 23.59 1.61
CA LEU A 129 3.08 23.97 2.89
C LEU A 129 2.54 23.11 4.04
N PRO A 130 3.38 22.74 5.02
CA PRO A 130 2.92 22.15 6.27
C PRO A 130 1.87 23.05 6.94
N GLY A 131 0.75 22.46 7.36
CA GLY A 131 -0.45 23.17 7.78
C GLY A 131 -1.56 23.17 6.72
N ASN A 132 -1.23 23.06 5.43
CA ASN A 132 -2.21 22.74 4.39
C ASN A 132 -2.58 21.23 4.40
N TYR A 133 -1.64 20.42 4.87
CA TYR A 133 -1.79 19.04 5.33
C TYR A 133 -1.34 18.97 6.81
N PRO A 134 -1.70 17.92 7.58
CA PRO A 134 -1.38 17.83 9.00
C PRO A 134 0.12 17.87 9.28
N SER A 135 0.64 19.05 9.63
CA SER A 135 2.06 19.26 9.87
C SER A 135 2.52 18.48 11.09
N GLY A 136 3.60 17.71 10.92
CA GLY A 136 4.14 16.84 11.96
C GLY A 136 3.53 15.44 12.00
N GLY A 137 2.51 15.15 11.19
CA GLY A 137 2.04 13.77 11.02
C GLY A 137 3.11 12.84 10.44
N PRO A 138 2.88 11.52 10.45
CA PRO A 138 3.81 10.54 9.88
C PRO A 138 3.77 10.49 8.35
N THR A 139 3.89 11.66 7.70
CA THR A 139 4.00 11.77 6.25
C THR A 139 5.25 11.05 5.74
N ALA A 140 5.28 10.68 4.46
CA ALA A 140 6.41 9.97 3.84
C ALA A 140 7.77 10.63 4.11
N LYS A 141 7.82 11.97 4.09
CA LYS A 141 9.05 12.76 4.34
C LYS A 141 9.53 12.70 5.78
N MET A 142 8.60 12.45 6.71
CA MET A 142 8.85 12.46 8.15
C MET A 142 9.00 11.06 8.74
N LEU A 143 8.87 9.97 7.95
CA LEU A 143 9.03 8.59 8.45
C LEU A 143 10.33 8.38 9.24
N PRO A 144 11.51 8.86 8.80
CA PRO A 144 12.75 8.65 9.57
C PRO A 144 12.78 9.41 10.89
N VAL A 145 12.14 10.60 10.95
CA VAL A 145 11.97 11.37 12.19
C VAL A 145 11.07 10.59 13.15
N TRP A 146 9.93 10.10 12.66
CA TRP A 146 8.98 9.31 13.43
C TRP A 146 9.59 8.00 13.95
N ARG A 147 10.25 7.22 13.09
CA ARG A 147 10.93 5.97 13.52
C ARG A 147 12.01 6.22 14.57
N THR A 148 12.72 7.35 14.48
CA THR A 148 13.73 7.73 15.47
C THR A 148 13.11 8.13 16.81
N ALA A 149 12.01 8.88 16.78
CA ALA A 149 11.38 9.45 17.96
C ALA A 149 10.41 8.49 18.67
N ALA A 150 9.84 7.53 17.94
CA ALA A 150 8.77 6.64 18.39
C ALA A 150 9.11 5.15 18.15
N PRO A 151 10.20 4.60 18.74
CA PRO A 151 10.60 3.21 18.50
C PRO A 151 9.59 2.16 19.01
N ALA A 152 8.61 2.55 19.81
CA ALA A 152 7.51 1.69 20.27
C ALA A 152 6.32 1.64 19.29
N ILE A 153 6.35 2.39 18.19
CA ILE A 153 5.41 2.27 17.08
C ILE A 153 6.03 1.31 16.06
N ASP A 154 5.34 0.20 15.77
CA ASP A 154 5.87 -0.89 14.93
C ASP A 154 5.72 -0.61 13.43
N LEU A 155 4.75 0.23 13.07
CA LEU A 155 4.51 0.64 11.68
C LEU A 155 3.85 2.02 11.59
N LEU A 156 4.23 2.74 10.54
CA LEU A 156 3.63 4.00 10.10
C LEU A 156 2.83 3.72 8.84
N ALA A 157 1.55 4.08 8.85
CA ALA A 157 0.57 3.51 7.96
C ALA A 157 -0.14 4.61 7.13
N PRO A 158 -0.13 4.56 5.79
CA PRO A 158 -0.76 5.59 4.97
C PRO A 158 -2.28 5.42 4.86
N ASP A 159 -3.02 6.53 4.99
CA ASP A 159 -4.45 6.59 4.66
C ASP A 159 -4.62 6.98 3.19
N ILE A 160 -5.00 6.02 2.32
CA ILE A 160 -4.92 6.18 0.87
C ILE A 160 -6.29 6.51 0.26
N TYR A 161 -6.54 7.81 0.12
CA TYR A 161 -7.70 8.34 -0.60
C TYR A 161 -7.36 8.94 -1.96
N VAL A 162 -6.12 8.81 -2.43
CA VAL A 162 -5.65 9.35 -3.71
C VAL A 162 -5.59 8.26 -4.78
N SER A 163 -5.69 8.65 -6.05
CA SER A 163 -5.67 7.68 -7.16
C SER A 163 -4.31 7.04 -7.36
N ASN A 164 -3.21 7.75 -7.07
CA ASN A 164 -1.82 7.29 -7.21
C ASN A 164 -1.38 6.40 -6.03
N SER A 165 -2.17 5.37 -5.74
CA SER A 165 -1.99 4.46 -4.60
C SER A 165 -0.64 3.75 -4.62
N ALA A 166 -0.16 3.33 -5.80
CA ALA A 166 1.12 2.63 -5.96
C ALA A 166 2.32 3.43 -5.45
N ASP A 167 2.39 4.73 -5.80
CA ASP A 167 3.48 5.61 -5.39
C ASP A 167 3.48 5.83 -3.87
N VAL A 168 2.29 5.98 -3.29
CA VAL A 168 2.13 6.11 -1.83
C VAL A 168 2.56 4.82 -1.15
N MET A 169 2.10 3.65 -1.62
CA MET A 169 2.51 2.37 -1.05
C MET A 169 4.04 2.20 -1.11
N ALA A 170 4.68 2.59 -2.20
CA ALA A 170 6.14 2.53 -2.34
C ALA A 170 6.89 3.42 -1.33
N GLN A 171 6.32 4.56 -0.94
CA GLN A 171 6.91 5.45 0.05
C GLN A 171 6.89 4.89 1.48
N TYR A 172 5.89 4.06 1.81
CA TYR A 172 5.73 3.49 3.15
C TYR A 172 6.23 2.04 3.25
N ALA A 173 6.32 1.30 2.15
CA ALA A 173 6.83 -0.06 2.13
C ALA A 173 8.36 -0.08 2.17
N SER A 174 8.95 -0.52 3.29
CA SER A 174 10.39 -0.73 3.40
C SER A 174 10.71 -1.91 4.32
N SER A 175 11.96 -2.37 4.33
CA SER A 175 12.42 -3.40 5.28
C SER A 175 12.29 -2.98 6.75
N GLU A 176 12.20 -1.68 7.01
CA GLU A 176 12.06 -1.08 8.35
C GLU A 176 10.62 -0.57 8.62
N ASN A 177 9.70 -0.71 7.67
CA ASN A 177 8.30 -0.31 7.83
C ASN A 177 7.42 -1.25 6.99
N PRO A 178 6.87 -2.31 7.61
CA PRO A 178 5.88 -3.16 6.95
C PRO A 178 4.69 -2.33 6.47
N LEU A 179 4.26 -2.56 5.23
CA LEU A 179 3.14 -1.81 4.67
C LEU A 179 1.82 -2.30 5.27
N PHE A 180 1.01 -1.37 5.74
CA PHE A 180 -0.37 -1.59 6.19
C PHE A 180 -1.20 -0.39 5.78
N ILE A 181 -2.36 -0.63 5.16
CA ILE A 181 -3.28 0.43 4.72
C ILE A 181 -4.51 0.35 5.63
N PRO A 182 -4.58 1.14 6.71
CA PRO A 182 -5.68 1.13 7.68
C PRO A 182 -6.92 1.84 7.16
N GLU A 183 -6.75 2.76 6.21
CA GLU A 183 -7.86 3.46 5.57
C GLU A 183 -7.63 3.65 4.08
N ALA A 184 -8.67 3.40 3.30
CA ALA A 184 -8.69 3.65 1.87
C ALA A 184 -10.10 3.73 1.31
N ARG A 185 -10.20 4.12 0.04
CA ARG A 185 -11.44 3.97 -0.75
C ARG A 185 -11.65 2.51 -1.17
N PHE A 186 -12.89 2.17 -1.51
CA PHE A 186 -13.22 0.91 -2.17
C PHE A 186 -12.58 0.85 -3.56
N ARG A 187 -11.38 0.26 -3.63
CA ARG A 187 -10.66 -0.04 -4.88
C ARG A 187 -10.07 -1.44 -4.77
N ALA A 188 -10.73 -2.40 -5.39
CA ALA A 188 -10.34 -3.81 -5.31
C ALA A 188 -8.89 -4.02 -5.76
N GLY A 189 -8.47 -3.41 -6.87
CA GLY A 189 -7.13 -3.58 -7.41
C GLY A 189 -6.02 -3.09 -6.49
N ASP A 190 -6.29 -2.06 -5.68
CA ASP A 190 -5.31 -1.53 -4.72
C ASP A 190 -5.01 -2.54 -3.59
N ALA A 191 -5.96 -3.40 -3.23
CA ALA A 191 -5.72 -4.49 -2.27
C ALA A 191 -4.79 -5.57 -2.84
N PHE A 192 -5.00 -5.99 -4.10
CA PHE A 192 -4.12 -6.92 -4.80
C PHE A 192 -2.71 -6.33 -4.96
N LEU A 193 -2.63 -5.05 -5.31
CA LEU A 193 -1.37 -4.32 -5.46
C LEU A 193 -0.59 -4.22 -4.14
N ALA A 194 -1.25 -3.80 -3.06
CA ALA A 194 -0.64 -3.68 -1.73
C ALA A 194 -0.01 -5.00 -1.27
N ILE A 195 -0.77 -6.09 -1.34
CA ILE A 195 -0.34 -7.41 -0.88
C ILE A 195 0.75 -7.98 -1.79
N GLY A 196 0.55 -7.93 -3.11
CA GLY A 196 1.40 -8.64 -4.04
C GLY A 196 2.67 -7.93 -4.47
N ARG A 197 2.66 -6.60 -4.51
CA ARG A 197 3.80 -5.81 -5.00
C ARG A 197 4.61 -5.20 -3.87
N PHE A 198 3.95 -4.86 -2.77
CA PHE A 198 4.55 -4.12 -1.66
C PHE A 198 4.62 -4.91 -0.34
N GLY A 199 4.23 -6.20 -0.36
CA GLY A 199 4.30 -7.06 0.82
C GLY A 199 3.37 -6.61 1.96
N GLY A 200 2.25 -5.97 1.61
CA GLY A 200 1.31 -5.43 2.59
C GLY A 200 0.71 -6.49 3.50
N LEU A 201 0.61 -6.16 4.80
CA LEU A 201 0.00 -6.99 5.84
C LEU A 201 -1.54 -6.91 5.83
N GLY A 202 -2.08 -5.83 5.26
CA GLY A 202 -3.52 -5.61 5.19
C GLY A 202 -3.88 -4.36 4.39
N TYR A 203 -5.10 -4.37 3.86
CA TYR A 203 -5.74 -3.26 3.16
C TYR A 203 -7.18 -3.13 3.66
N GLN A 204 -7.52 -1.98 4.23
CA GLN A 204 -8.81 -1.70 4.82
C GLN A 204 -9.46 -0.51 4.13
N VAL A 205 -10.79 -0.56 4.01
CA VAL A 205 -11.58 0.54 3.45
C VAL A 205 -12.32 1.24 4.58
N PHE A 206 -12.38 2.57 4.51
CA PHE A 206 -13.14 3.36 5.45
C PHE A 206 -14.63 3.35 5.09
N GLY A 207 -15.50 3.30 6.10
CA GLY A 207 -16.96 3.24 5.90
C GLY A 207 -17.42 1.92 5.29
N LEU A 208 -16.89 0.78 5.78
CA LEU A 208 -17.23 -0.55 5.28
C LEU A 208 -18.74 -0.83 5.34
N GLU A 209 -19.43 -0.25 6.32
CA GLU A 209 -20.87 -0.33 6.55
C GLU A 209 -21.72 0.26 5.40
N ASP A 210 -21.15 1.17 4.61
CA ASP A 210 -21.80 1.71 3.41
C ASP A 210 -21.61 0.78 2.20
N GLY A 211 -20.84 -0.31 2.31
CA GLY A 211 -20.54 -1.23 1.22
C GLY A 211 -21.79 -1.94 0.69
N ARG A 212 -22.03 -1.85 -0.63
CA ARG A 212 -23.14 -2.55 -1.28
C ARG A 212 -22.94 -4.07 -1.18
N GLU A 213 -24.02 -4.80 -0.94
CA GLU A 213 -23.97 -6.27 -0.97
C GLU A 213 -23.42 -6.77 -2.32
N GLY A 214 -22.41 -7.64 -2.24
CA GLY A 214 -21.75 -8.18 -3.42
C GLY A 214 -20.87 -7.17 -4.19
N ASN A 215 -20.44 -6.08 -3.56
CA ASN A 215 -19.44 -5.17 -4.14
C ASN A 215 -18.13 -5.89 -4.52
N GLN A 216 -17.36 -5.27 -5.41
CA GLN A 216 -16.15 -5.88 -5.96
C GLN A 216 -15.05 -6.00 -4.90
N PHE A 217 -14.93 -5.03 -3.98
CA PHE A 217 -13.99 -5.09 -2.88
C PHE A 217 -14.23 -6.31 -1.97
N GLY A 218 -15.49 -6.58 -1.58
CA GLY A 218 -15.83 -7.76 -0.80
C GLY A 218 -15.55 -9.07 -1.53
N GLN A 219 -15.71 -9.09 -2.86
CA GLN A 219 -15.27 -10.22 -3.69
C GLN A 219 -13.75 -10.39 -3.66
N ALA A 220 -12.99 -9.28 -3.73
CA ALA A 220 -11.53 -9.29 -3.64
C ALA A 220 -11.05 -9.81 -2.28
N CYS A 221 -11.66 -9.36 -1.18
CA CYS A 221 -11.33 -9.86 0.16
C CYS A 221 -11.53 -11.38 0.25
N ARG A 222 -12.66 -11.92 -0.22
CA ARG A 222 -12.89 -13.38 -0.21
C ARG A 222 -11.86 -14.12 -1.06
N ALA A 223 -11.55 -13.58 -2.24
CA ALA A 223 -10.60 -14.15 -3.18
C ALA A 223 -9.17 -14.23 -2.59
N ILE A 224 -8.72 -13.15 -1.94
CA ILE A 224 -7.43 -13.04 -1.27
C ILE A 224 -7.37 -13.93 -0.01
N LEU A 225 -8.39 -13.87 0.86
CA LEU A 225 -8.44 -14.65 2.09
C LEU A 225 -8.45 -16.17 1.83
N ALA A 226 -9.05 -16.60 0.73
CA ALA A 226 -9.04 -18.00 0.32
C ALA A 226 -7.64 -18.50 -0.13
N LEU A 227 -6.65 -17.60 -0.30
CA LEU A 227 -5.26 -17.90 -0.64
C LEU A 227 -4.26 -17.38 0.40
N THR A 228 -4.70 -17.06 1.63
CA THR A 228 -3.83 -16.43 2.64
C THR A 228 -2.53 -17.21 2.85
N LYS A 229 -2.59 -18.55 2.91
CA LYS A 229 -1.38 -19.36 3.13
C LYS A 229 -0.41 -19.25 1.95
N GLU A 230 -0.91 -19.44 0.73
CA GLU A 230 -0.13 -19.37 -0.50
C GLU A 230 0.49 -17.98 -0.70
N ILE A 231 -0.27 -16.93 -0.40
CA ILE A 231 0.19 -15.54 -0.46
C ILE A 231 1.31 -15.30 0.55
N VAL A 232 1.14 -15.67 1.82
CA VAL A 232 2.16 -15.48 2.86
C VAL A 232 3.43 -16.27 2.55
N ASP A 233 3.29 -17.53 2.11
CA ASP A 233 4.42 -18.36 1.70
C ASP A 233 5.16 -17.74 0.49
N ALA A 234 4.43 -17.20 -0.49
CA ALA A 234 5.02 -16.57 -1.65
C ALA A 234 5.64 -15.20 -1.35
N GLN A 235 5.06 -14.40 -0.44
CA GLN A 235 5.66 -13.14 0.05
C GLN A 235 7.00 -13.40 0.73
N ARG A 236 7.07 -14.41 1.63
CA ARG A 236 8.31 -14.80 2.31
C ARG A 236 9.43 -15.17 1.34
N ASP A 237 9.06 -15.89 0.27
CA ASP A 237 10.03 -16.46 -0.67
C ASP A 237 10.23 -15.58 -1.93
N SER A 238 9.65 -14.37 -1.97
CA SER A 238 9.67 -13.46 -3.13
C SER A 238 9.14 -14.09 -4.44
N ARG A 239 8.11 -14.93 -4.32
CA ARG A 239 7.45 -15.68 -5.42
C ARG A 239 6.09 -15.10 -5.81
N ILE A 240 5.84 -13.84 -5.49
CA ILE A 240 4.57 -13.14 -5.70
C ILE A 240 4.79 -11.84 -6.45
N PHE A 241 3.83 -11.48 -7.30
CA PHE A 241 3.74 -10.16 -7.90
C PHE A 241 2.29 -9.69 -7.93
N GLY A 242 2.04 -8.47 -7.46
CA GLY A 242 0.74 -7.80 -7.53
C GLY A 242 0.72 -6.73 -8.61
N PHE A 243 -0.42 -6.57 -9.27
CA PHE A 243 -0.60 -5.54 -10.30
C PHE A 243 -1.99 -4.89 -10.19
N ALA A 244 -2.05 -3.63 -10.61
CA ALA A 244 -3.25 -2.89 -10.93
C ALA A 244 -2.85 -1.87 -12.00
N LEU A 245 -3.32 -2.06 -13.24
CA LEU A 245 -2.93 -1.24 -14.39
C LEU A 245 -3.81 0.00 -14.48
N GLU A 246 -3.21 1.18 -14.39
CA GLU A 246 -3.91 2.44 -14.61
C GLU A 246 -4.39 2.59 -16.06
N GLN A 247 -5.28 3.56 -16.30
CA GLN A 247 -5.97 3.70 -17.59
C GLN A 247 -5.02 3.93 -18.78
N ASP A 248 -3.85 4.52 -18.56
CA ASP A 248 -2.82 4.77 -19.56
C ASP A 248 -1.81 3.63 -19.69
N GLU A 249 -1.86 2.62 -18.83
CA GLU A 249 -0.96 1.47 -18.87
C GLU A 249 -1.54 0.34 -19.74
N ASP A 250 -0.75 -0.13 -20.70
CA ASP A 250 -1.12 -1.27 -21.56
C ASP A 250 -0.62 -2.59 -21.00
N SER A 251 0.48 -2.55 -20.24
CA SER A 251 1.07 -3.72 -19.61
C SER A 251 2.06 -3.36 -18.51
N VAL A 252 2.30 -4.31 -17.59
CA VAL A 252 3.41 -4.29 -16.64
C VAL A 252 4.20 -5.58 -16.75
N MET A 253 5.51 -5.53 -16.48
CA MET A 253 6.38 -6.71 -16.51
C MET A 253 6.91 -7.04 -15.12
N THR A 254 7.09 -8.33 -14.87
CA THR A 254 7.77 -8.86 -13.69
C THR A 254 8.62 -10.08 -14.05
N THR A 255 9.43 -10.58 -13.13
CA THR A 255 10.17 -11.83 -13.28
C THR A 255 9.94 -12.70 -12.06
N LEU A 256 9.44 -13.92 -12.28
CA LEU A 256 9.19 -14.93 -11.25
C LEU A 256 9.66 -16.29 -11.78
N GLY A 257 10.32 -17.10 -10.96
CA GLY A 257 10.80 -18.44 -11.37
C GLY A 257 11.75 -18.46 -12.56
N GLY A 258 12.46 -17.36 -12.82
CA GLY A 258 13.31 -17.19 -14.01
C GLY A 258 12.55 -16.93 -15.32
N ALA A 259 11.22 -16.82 -15.29
CA ALA A 259 10.41 -16.40 -16.43
C ALA A 259 10.07 -14.90 -16.31
N SER A 260 10.25 -14.16 -17.40
CA SER A 260 9.69 -12.81 -17.56
C SER A 260 8.21 -12.94 -17.91
N ILE A 261 7.37 -12.27 -17.13
CA ILE A 261 5.91 -12.30 -17.28
C ILE A 261 5.44 -10.90 -17.65
N THR A 262 4.77 -10.76 -18.78
CA THR A 262 4.10 -9.51 -19.18
C THR A 262 2.62 -9.64 -18.88
N VAL A 263 2.13 -8.83 -17.95
CA VAL A 263 0.70 -8.69 -17.66
C VAL A 263 0.13 -7.63 -18.56
N ARG A 264 -0.83 -7.99 -19.41
CA ARG A 264 -1.47 -7.08 -20.37
C ARG A 264 -2.87 -6.71 -19.93
N ASN A 265 -3.26 -5.47 -20.24
CA ASN A 265 -4.64 -5.04 -20.17
C ASN A 265 -5.45 -5.74 -21.28
N SER A 266 -6.25 -6.74 -20.90
CA SER A 266 -6.99 -7.55 -21.86
C SER A 266 -7.95 -6.70 -22.69
N ALA A 267 -8.69 -5.80 -22.05
CA ALA A 267 -9.69 -4.96 -22.73
C ALA A 267 -9.05 -4.08 -23.81
N LYS A 268 -7.90 -3.47 -23.52
CA LYS A 268 -7.15 -2.68 -24.51
C LYS A 268 -6.60 -3.54 -25.64
N LEU A 269 -6.01 -4.69 -25.32
CA LEU A 269 -5.46 -5.61 -26.33
C LEU A 269 -6.56 -6.06 -27.30
N TYR A 270 -7.71 -6.50 -26.78
CA TYR A 270 -8.85 -6.87 -27.60
C TYR A 270 -9.41 -5.69 -28.40
N GLY A 271 -9.51 -4.51 -27.79
CA GLY A 271 -9.96 -3.30 -28.46
C GLY A 271 -9.07 -2.96 -29.67
N ALA A 272 -7.75 -3.08 -29.51
CA ALA A 272 -6.80 -2.89 -30.60
C ALA A 272 -6.95 -3.95 -31.71
N MET A 273 -7.05 -5.24 -31.35
CA MET A 273 -7.26 -6.32 -32.33
C MET A 273 -8.56 -6.15 -33.13
N LEU A 274 -9.64 -5.72 -32.47
CA LEU A 274 -10.92 -5.45 -33.12
C LEU A 274 -10.86 -4.21 -34.00
N LEU A 275 -10.17 -3.16 -33.56
CA LEU A 275 -9.95 -1.96 -34.35
C LEU A 275 -9.18 -2.27 -35.64
N ASP A 276 -8.16 -3.12 -35.57
CA ASP A 276 -7.40 -3.61 -36.73
C ASP A 276 -8.30 -4.41 -37.70
N ALA A 277 -9.33 -5.08 -37.17
CA ALA A 277 -10.36 -5.75 -37.95
C ALA A 277 -11.50 -4.82 -38.42
N GLY A 278 -11.42 -3.52 -38.16
CA GLY A 278 -12.40 -2.51 -38.54
C GLY A 278 -13.64 -2.43 -37.63
N VAL A 279 -13.58 -3.02 -36.43
CA VAL A 279 -14.66 -3.04 -35.44
C VAL A 279 -14.36 -2.04 -34.33
N ILE A 280 -15.25 -1.05 -34.16
CA ILE A 280 -15.16 -0.07 -33.08
C ILE A 280 -16.10 -0.50 -31.96
N LEU A 281 -15.54 -0.77 -30.78
CA LEU A 281 -16.33 -1.06 -29.60
C LEU A 281 -16.95 0.22 -29.01
N PRO A 282 -18.18 0.16 -28.48
CA PRO A 282 -18.71 1.24 -27.66
C PRO A 282 -17.84 1.43 -26.41
N PRO A 283 -17.86 2.62 -25.78
CA PRO A 283 -17.21 2.81 -24.49
C PRO A 283 -17.78 1.81 -23.46
N PRO A 284 -16.95 1.30 -22.54
CA PRO A 284 -17.41 0.39 -21.51
C PRO A 284 -18.47 1.06 -20.65
N SER A 285 -19.47 0.29 -20.21
CA SER A 285 -20.44 0.77 -19.23
C SER A 285 -19.74 1.03 -17.90
N GLU A 286 -20.20 2.04 -17.17
CA GLU A 286 -19.76 2.27 -15.81
C GLU A 286 -20.08 1.06 -14.93
N LEU A 287 -19.12 0.65 -14.10
CA LEU A 287 -19.31 -0.46 -13.18
C LEU A 287 -20.29 -0.06 -12.06
N PRO A 288 -21.04 -1.03 -11.50
CA PRO A 288 -21.87 -0.77 -10.34
C PRO A 288 -21.05 -0.13 -9.22
N GLY A 289 -21.66 0.81 -8.48
CA GLY A 289 -21.02 1.41 -7.33
C GLY A 289 -20.65 0.38 -6.25
N GLU A 290 -19.59 0.67 -5.51
CA GLU A 290 -19.10 -0.17 -4.40
C GLU A 290 -19.90 0.04 -3.11
N THR A 291 -20.63 1.15 -2.99
CA THR A 291 -21.35 1.57 -1.79
C THR A 291 -22.83 1.93 -2.06
N GLU A 292 -23.66 1.82 -1.03
CA GLU A 292 -25.05 2.29 -0.99
C GLU A 292 -25.11 3.67 -0.31
N GLY A 293 -25.70 4.67 -0.97
CA GLY A 293 -25.99 5.96 -0.31
C GLY A 293 -24.76 6.73 0.21
N ALA A 294 -23.60 6.55 -0.43
CA ALA A 294 -22.30 7.01 0.06
C ALA A 294 -22.31 8.42 0.67
N ALA A 295 -22.01 8.51 1.98
CA ALA A 295 -21.80 9.79 2.66
C ALA A 295 -20.63 10.60 2.06
N HIS A 296 -19.70 9.90 1.38
CA HIS A 296 -18.45 10.45 0.84
C HIS A 296 -18.41 10.52 -0.70
N GLY A 297 -19.56 10.32 -1.37
CA GLY A 297 -19.71 10.47 -2.83
C GLY A 297 -19.61 9.17 -3.64
N HIS A 298 -19.85 9.28 -4.95
CA HIS A 298 -19.93 8.13 -5.86
C HIS A 298 -18.59 7.37 -5.93
N THR A 299 -18.63 6.08 -5.60
CA THR A 299 -17.46 5.18 -5.64
C THR A 299 -17.72 4.07 -6.66
N PRO A 300 -17.32 4.23 -7.93
CA PRO A 300 -17.52 3.20 -8.94
C PRO A 300 -16.65 1.97 -8.68
N GLY A 301 -17.07 0.81 -9.18
CA GLY A 301 -16.22 -0.38 -9.21
C GLY A 301 -14.90 -0.15 -9.95
N ASP A 302 -13.88 -0.95 -9.64
CA ASP A 302 -12.56 -0.87 -10.22
C ASP A 302 -12.52 -1.58 -11.58
N GLY A 303 -12.48 -0.78 -12.66
CA GLY A 303 -12.41 -1.26 -14.04
C GLY A 303 -11.00 -1.58 -14.52
N ARG A 304 -9.98 -1.35 -13.69
CA ARG A 304 -8.58 -1.65 -14.04
C ARG A 304 -8.38 -3.17 -14.11
N PRO A 305 -7.47 -3.64 -14.98
CA PRO A 305 -6.85 -4.95 -14.79
C PRO A 305 -6.08 -4.98 -13.48
N PHE A 306 -6.34 -5.94 -12.61
CA PHE A 306 -5.61 -6.09 -11.35
C PHE A 306 -5.52 -7.56 -10.94
N GLY A 307 -4.57 -7.90 -10.07
CA GLY A 307 -4.43 -9.27 -9.60
C GLY A 307 -3.12 -9.60 -8.90
N LEU A 308 -2.97 -10.88 -8.57
CA LEU A 308 -1.74 -11.51 -8.11
C LEU A 308 -1.28 -12.56 -9.12
N ILE A 309 0.04 -12.74 -9.17
CA ILE A 309 0.72 -13.88 -9.78
C ILE A 309 1.54 -14.53 -8.67
N LEU A 310 1.37 -15.84 -8.50
CA LEU A 310 2.13 -16.66 -7.55
C LEU A 310 2.88 -17.73 -8.33
N GLU A 311 4.20 -17.81 -8.17
CA GLU A 311 4.95 -18.97 -8.64
C GLU A 311 4.71 -20.14 -7.67
N THR A 312 4.00 -21.17 -8.13
CA THR A 312 3.61 -22.34 -7.32
C THR A 312 4.53 -23.54 -7.51
N GLY A 313 5.35 -23.52 -8.57
CA GLY A 313 6.34 -24.53 -8.88
C GLY A 313 7.12 -24.15 -10.15
N PRO A 314 8.11 -24.95 -10.56
CA PRO A 314 8.86 -24.70 -11.79
C PRO A 314 7.90 -24.60 -12.98
N LEU A 315 7.84 -23.43 -13.62
CA LEU A 315 6.96 -23.14 -14.76
C LEU A 315 5.46 -23.32 -14.46
N GLU A 316 5.05 -23.22 -13.19
CA GLU A 316 3.66 -23.33 -12.75
C GLU A 316 3.27 -22.08 -11.94
N PHE A 317 2.29 -21.33 -12.46
CA PHE A 317 1.84 -20.06 -11.90
C PHE A 317 0.36 -20.13 -11.53
N LEU A 318 0.01 -19.58 -10.37
CA LEU A 318 -1.37 -19.29 -9.99
C LEU A 318 -1.62 -17.79 -10.21
N VAL A 319 -2.61 -17.46 -11.03
CA VAL A 319 -3.06 -16.09 -11.27
C VAL A 319 -4.47 -15.89 -10.71
N ILE A 320 -4.72 -14.72 -10.13
CA ILE A 320 -6.02 -14.36 -9.54
C ILE A 320 -6.24 -12.87 -9.70
N GLY A 321 -7.44 -12.46 -10.12
CA GLY A 321 -7.75 -11.06 -10.36
C GLY A 321 -8.76 -10.88 -11.48
N GLN A 322 -8.64 -9.77 -12.21
CA GLN A 322 -9.58 -9.34 -13.23
C GLN A 322 -8.85 -8.73 -14.43
N GLY A 323 -9.38 -8.96 -15.63
CA GLY A 323 -9.13 -8.15 -16.82
C GLY A 323 -7.72 -8.21 -17.40
N ALA A 324 -6.95 -9.25 -17.09
CA ALA A 324 -5.55 -9.37 -17.48
C ALA A 324 -5.20 -10.66 -18.24
N LEU A 325 -4.19 -10.54 -19.10
CA LEU A 325 -3.57 -11.61 -19.88
C LEU A 325 -2.08 -11.69 -19.59
N PHE A 326 -1.49 -12.86 -19.81
CA PHE A 326 -0.10 -13.14 -19.43
C PHE A 326 0.68 -13.69 -20.60
N ASP A 327 1.76 -13.00 -20.96
CA ASP A 327 2.79 -13.55 -21.84
C ASP A 327 3.98 -13.99 -21.01
N PHE A 328 4.55 -15.15 -21.35
CA PHE A 328 5.72 -15.71 -20.68
C PHE A 328 6.90 -15.75 -21.63
N ARG A 329 8.07 -15.36 -21.14
CA ARG A 329 9.34 -15.45 -21.87
C ARG A 329 10.44 -15.92 -20.93
N LYS A 330 11.42 -16.63 -21.48
CA LYS A 330 12.63 -17.01 -20.77
C LYS A 330 13.83 -16.74 -21.66
N GLU A 331 14.95 -16.38 -21.06
CA GLU A 331 16.19 -16.23 -21.82
C GLU A 331 16.61 -17.61 -22.36
N ASP A 332 17.10 -17.65 -23.60
CA ASP A 332 17.62 -18.85 -24.26
C ASP A 332 16.65 -20.04 -24.42
N SER A 333 15.33 -19.84 -24.26
CA SER A 333 14.32 -20.88 -24.45
C SER A 333 12.95 -20.31 -24.83
N GLU A 334 12.14 -21.10 -25.53
CA GLU A 334 10.75 -20.77 -25.82
C GLU A 334 9.85 -21.35 -24.74
N LEU A 335 8.94 -20.53 -24.21
CA LEU A 335 7.90 -20.96 -23.28
C LEU A 335 6.55 -21.00 -23.99
N GLU A 336 5.84 -22.11 -23.85
CA GLU A 336 4.48 -22.27 -24.36
C GLU A 336 3.51 -22.66 -23.25
N ILE A 337 2.24 -22.28 -23.40
CA ILE A 337 1.20 -22.66 -22.45
C ILE A 337 0.79 -24.11 -22.69
N ASP A 338 1.18 -24.99 -21.76
CA ASP A 338 0.74 -26.38 -21.69
C ASP A 338 -0.76 -26.45 -21.42
N SER A 339 -1.15 -25.91 -20.26
CA SER A 339 -2.51 -25.96 -19.75
C SER A 339 -2.85 -24.74 -18.92
N VAL A 340 -4.12 -24.36 -18.98
CA VAL A 340 -4.72 -23.34 -18.13
C VAL A 340 -5.92 -23.98 -17.44
N LEU A 341 -5.83 -24.18 -16.13
CA LEU A 341 -6.91 -24.74 -15.32
C LEU A 341 -7.63 -23.61 -14.59
N GLU A 342 -8.88 -23.35 -14.94
CA GLU A 342 -9.76 -22.43 -14.22
C GLU A 342 -9.87 -22.86 -12.75
N LEU A 343 -9.87 -21.89 -11.83
CA LEU A 343 -10.23 -22.10 -10.44
C LEU A 343 -11.55 -21.39 -10.11
N ARG A 344 -12.38 -22.03 -9.30
CA ARG A 344 -13.67 -21.51 -8.86
C ARG A 344 -13.64 -21.29 -7.35
N LEU A 345 -14.01 -20.09 -6.93
CA LEU A 345 -14.12 -19.77 -5.52
C LEU A 345 -15.39 -20.41 -4.95
N THR A 346 -15.22 -21.25 -3.93
CA THR A 346 -16.31 -21.89 -3.18
C THR A 346 -16.24 -21.45 -1.71
N VAL A 347 -17.23 -21.87 -0.90
CA VAL A 347 -17.19 -21.68 0.56
C VAL A 347 -16.00 -22.39 1.22
N GLU A 348 -15.44 -23.42 0.57
CA GLU A 348 -14.25 -24.14 1.03
C GLU A 348 -12.94 -23.58 0.42
N GLY A 349 -12.99 -22.43 -0.25
CA GLY A 349 -11.87 -21.83 -0.97
C GLY A 349 -11.84 -22.19 -2.46
N TRP A 350 -10.68 -22.00 -3.09
CA TRP A 350 -10.48 -22.23 -4.52
C TRP A 350 -10.46 -23.72 -4.86
N LYS A 351 -11.29 -24.13 -5.83
CA LYS A 351 -11.35 -25.51 -6.35
C LYS A 351 -11.10 -25.53 -7.84
N ASP A 352 -10.57 -26.65 -8.32
CA ASP A 352 -10.35 -26.87 -9.74
C ASP A 352 -11.68 -26.82 -10.51
N GLY A 353 -11.67 -26.04 -11.59
CA GLY A 353 -12.75 -25.92 -12.56
C GLY A 353 -12.44 -26.72 -13.83
N ARG A 354 -12.60 -26.07 -14.96
CA ARG A 354 -12.36 -26.65 -16.29
C ARG A 354 -10.99 -26.24 -16.87
N LEU A 355 -10.48 -27.02 -17.81
CA LEU A 355 -9.36 -26.61 -18.65
C LEU A 355 -9.86 -25.58 -19.68
N LEU A 356 -9.16 -24.44 -19.76
CA LEU A 356 -9.41 -23.40 -20.76
C LEU A 356 -8.56 -23.66 -22.00
N ASN A 357 -9.18 -23.60 -23.18
CA ASN A 357 -8.47 -23.78 -24.44
C ASN A 357 -9.01 -22.89 -25.57
N GLY A 358 -8.25 -22.75 -26.66
CA GLY A 358 -8.61 -21.88 -27.78
C GLY A 358 -8.90 -20.45 -27.31
N ASP A 359 -10.02 -19.89 -27.75
CA ASP A 359 -10.44 -18.52 -27.43
C ASP A 359 -10.63 -18.28 -25.92
N GLU A 360 -10.89 -19.33 -25.13
CA GLU A 360 -11.02 -19.21 -23.67
C GLU A 360 -9.71 -18.76 -23.01
N ARG A 361 -8.55 -19.02 -23.62
CA ARG A 361 -7.24 -18.56 -23.13
C ARG A 361 -7.05 -17.06 -23.29
N LEU A 362 -7.90 -16.38 -24.05
CA LEU A 362 -7.89 -14.93 -24.13
C LEU A 362 -8.65 -14.28 -22.95
N GLN A 363 -9.29 -15.09 -22.09
CA GLN A 363 -10.04 -14.66 -20.90
C GLN A 363 -9.56 -15.38 -19.63
N VAL A 364 -8.24 -15.57 -19.46
CA VAL A 364 -7.66 -16.22 -18.26
C VAL A 364 -8.13 -15.54 -16.98
N LEU A 365 -7.98 -14.20 -16.91
CA LEU A 365 -8.69 -13.38 -15.93
C LEU A 365 -9.79 -12.60 -16.63
N GLN A 366 -11.03 -12.94 -16.30
CA GLN A 366 -12.24 -12.35 -16.86
C GLN A 366 -12.33 -10.86 -16.53
N GLY A 367 -12.99 -10.07 -17.38
CA GLY A 367 -13.08 -8.62 -17.20
C GLY A 367 -14.22 -8.14 -16.31
N ASP A 368 -15.19 -9.00 -16.02
CA ASP A 368 -16.45 -8.70 -15.33
C ASP A 368 -16.54 -9.29 -13.91
N ASN A 369 -15.57 -10.12 -13.52
CA ASN A 369 -15.48 -10.69 -12.18
C ASN A 369 -14.03 -11.01 -11.78
N ILE A 370 -13.84 -11.25 -10.49
CA ILE A 370 -12.57 -11.76 -9.97
C ILE A 370 -12.54 -13.28 -10.19
N SER A 371 -11.60 -13.70 -11.02
CA SER A 371 -11.38 -15.08 -11.44
C SER A 371 -9.96 -15.53 -11.11
N ALA A 372 -9.68 -16.83 -11.23
CA ALA A 372 -8.36 -17.37 -11.01
C ALA A 372 -8.08 -18.56 -11.93
N ALA A 373 -6.82 -18.81 -12.22
CA ALA A 373 -6.38 -19.95 -13.00
C ALA A 373 -4.97 -20.42 -12.59
N ARG A 374 -4.70 -21.70 -12.78
CA ARG A 374 -3.33 -22.24 -12.78
C ARG A 374 -2.84 -22.34 -14.22
N ILE A 375 -1.70 -21.74 -14.49
CA ILE A 375 -1.03 -21.76 -15.79
C ILE A 375 0.21 -22.64 -15.64
N LYS A 376 0.29 -23.67 -16.48
CA LYS A 376 1.49 -24.51 -16.62
C LYS A 376 2.13 -24.25 -17.96
N LEU A 377 3.46 -24.12 -17.97
CA LEU A 377 4.23 -23.89 -19.18
C LEU A 377 5.08 -25.11 -19.54
N LEU A 378 5.36 -25.25 -20.84
CA LEU A 378 6.43 -26.10 -21.38
C LEU A 378 7.60 -25.21 -21.78
N GLU A 379 8.81 -25.74 -21.62
CA GLU A 379 10.04 -25.10 -22.08
C GLU A 379 10.63 -25.90 -23.24
N PHE A 380 10.91 -25.21 -24.34
CA PHE A 380 11.60 -25.74 -25.51
C PHE A 380 12.97 -25.06 -25.64
N VAL A 381 13.99 -25.84 -25.96
CA VAL A 381 15.38 -25.40 -26.15
C VAL A 381 15.73 -25.45 -27.62
#